data_AF-A0A2Z5WTI9-F1
#
_entry.id   AF-A0A2Z5WTI9-F1
#
_cell.length_a   1.000
_cell.length_b   1.000
_cell.length_c   1.000
_cell.angle_alpha   90.00
_cell.angle_beta   90.00
_cell.angle_gamma   90.00
#
_symmetry.space_group_name_H-M   'P 1'
#
loop_
_entity.id
_entity.type
_entity.pdbx_description
1 polymer ?
#
loop_
_entity_poly.entity_id
_entity_poly.type
_entity_poly.pdbx_seq_one_letter_code
_entity_poly.pdbx_strand_id
1 'polypeptide(L)'
;MTRLFSDIIPDPQPEKLKLSWISVGFFTIVHGLALLAPWFFSWSALGITILLHWFLGSIGICLGYHRLLSHRSFQVPKWLEYLIALIGAAALQGGPIFWIAGHRLHHAHTEDEEKDPYSARRGFWWSHMLWILYPKSDFFDADKYFRYAPDLARDPFYLWLDKYFLLLQIPVGVGLYLLGGWSYVIWGMCVRSVFLWHSTWFINSVTHMWGYRTFETNDNSRNLWWAAIVTYGEGWHNNHHAYPNVAKAGWRWWEVDVTWWAIQVLRAFGLATKVVMPPAIAK
;
A
#
# COMPACT_ATOMS: atom_id res chain seq x y z
N MET A 1 -41.82 13.05 22.06
CA MET A 1 -40.90 13.24 23.21
C MET A 1 -39.51 12.69 22.87
N THR A 2 -38.98 12.98 21.66
CA THR A 2 -37.83 12.24 21.09
C THR A 2 -36.87 13.15 20.31
N ARG A 3 -36.79 14.43 20.69
CA ARG A 3 -35.88 15.43 20.10
C ARG A 3 -35.17 16.28 21.17
N LEU A 4 -34.82 15.66 22.30
CA LEU A 4 -34.23 16.39 23.45
C LEU A 4 -32.91 15.80 23.96
N PHE A 5 -32.30 14.83 23.24
CA PHE A 5 -31.06 14.19 23.68
C PHE A 5 -29.93 14.19 22.64
N SER A 6 -30.09 14.83 21.47
CA SER A 6 -29.00 14.95 20.47
C SER A 6 -27.96 16.02 20.82
N ASP A 7 -28.27 16.93 21.75
CA ASP A 7 -27.53 18.19 21.90
C ASP A 7 -26.55 18.19 23.09
N ILE A 8 -26.29 17.02 23.71
CA ILE A 8 -25.47 16.92 24.94
C ILE A 8 -24.09 16.30 24.68
N ILE A 9 -23.84 15.76 23.49
CA ILE A 9 -22.50 15.32 23.10
C ILE A 9 -21.91 16.40 22.20
N PRO A 10 -20.97 17.24 22.68
CA PRO A 10 -20.25 18.13 21.79
C PRO A 10 -19.61 17.26 20.70
N ASP A 11 -19.80 17.66 19.44
CA ASP A 11 -19.08 17.05 18.32
C ASP A 11 -17.59 17.03 18.70
N PRO A 12 -16.90 15.88 18.60
CA PRO A 12 -15.49 15.82 18.93
C PRO A 12 -14.77 16.91 18.14
N GLN A 13 -14.17 17.85 18.86
CA GLN A 13 -13.41 18.94 18.26
C GLN A 13 -12.36 18.32 17.33
N PRO A 14 -12.23 18.80 16.08
CA PRO A 14 -11.28 18.22 15.13
C PRO A 14 -9.89 18.23 15.77
N GLU A 15 -9.28 17.05 15.88
CA GLU A 15 -7.98 16.88 16.53
C GLU A 15 -6.98 17.79 15.81
N LYS A 16 -6.34 18.70 16.56
CA LYS A 16 -5.31 19.57 15.97
C LYS A 16 -4.16 18.69 15.47
N LEU A 17 -3.98 18.69 14.15
CA LEU A 17 -2.91 17.95 13.48
C LEU A 17 -1.54 18.39 14.03
N LYS A 18 -0.76 17.44 14.53
CA LYS A 18 0.60 17.67 15.03
C LYS A 18 1.62 17.07 14.08
N LEU A 19 2.64 17.84 13.74
CA LEU A 19 3.72 17.38 12.89
C LEU A 19 4.61 16.39 13.65
N SER A 20 4.86 15.22 13.06
CA SER A 20 5.82 14.23 13.56
C SER A 20 7.21 14.52 13.02
N TRP A 21 8.07 15.10 13.87
CA TRP A 21 9.48 15.32 13.51
C TRP A 21 10.25 14.03 13.24
N ILE A 22 9.82 12.91 13.83
CA ILE A 22 10.38 11.59 13.54
C ILE A 22 10.07 11.19 12.10
N SER A 23 8.81 11.31 11.68
CA SER A 23 8.40 11.01 10.29
C SER A 23 9.10 11.96 9.32
N VAL A 24 9.12 13.26 9.61
CA VAL A 24 9.80 14.26 8.78
C VAL A 24 11.29 13.93 8.63
N GLY A 25 11.99 13.67 9.73
CA GLY A 25 13.40 13.28 9.70
C GLY A 25 13.65 12.00 8.90
N PHE A 26 12.88 10.95 9.16
CA PHE A 26 13.00 9.67 8.44
C PHE A 26 12.84 9.83 6.92
N PHE A 27 11.74 10.44 6.47
CA PHE A 27 11.51 10.63 5.03
C PHE A 27 12.54 11.57 4.42
N THR A 28 12.91 12.66 5.10
CA THR A 28 13.91 13.62 4.60
C THR A 28 15.28 12.96 4.42
N ILE A 29 15.72 12.14 5.37
CA ILE A 29 17.01 11.44 5.29
C ILE A 29 17.01 10.47 4.12
N VAL A 30 15.97 9.63 3.96
CA VAL A 30 15.94 8.64 2.87
C VAL A 30 15.89 9.32 1.50
N HIS A 31 15.10 10.41 1.35
CA HIS A 31 15.09 11.20 0.11
C HIS A 31 16.44 11.88 -0.14
N GLY A 32 17.07 12.45 0.88
CA GLY A 32 18.39 13.05 0.79
C GLY A 32 19.47 12.06 0.36
N LEU A 33 19.46 10.84 0.92
CA LEU A 33 20.36 9.77 0.50
C LEU A 33 20.08 9.30 -0.94
N ALA A 34 18.83 9.28 -1.37
CA ALA A 34 18.48 8.96 -2.75
C ALA A 34 19.03 9.99 -3.75
N LEU A 35 19.25 11.25 -3.35
CA LEU A 35 19.90 12.26 -4.21
C LEU A 35 21.37 11.93 -4.53
N LEU A 36 22.00 11.01 -3.79
CA LEU A 36 23.33 10.51 -4.12
C LEU A 36 23.35 9.60 -5.37
N ALA A 37 22.19 9.25 -5.93
CA ALA A 37 22.05 8.35 -7.06
C ALA A 37 23.00 8.62 -8.25
N PRO A 38 23.24 9.88 -8.70
CA PRO A 38 24.14 10.15 -9.81
C PRO A 38 25.59 9.73 -9.55
N TRP A 39 26.08 9.87 -8.32
CA TRP A 39 27.46 9.52 -7.94
C TRP A 39 27.65 8.02 -7.69
N PHE A 40 26.55 7.30 -7.46
CA PHE A 40 26.55 5.87 -7.20
C PHE A 40 25.89 5.06 -8.32
N PHE A 41 25.73 5.65 -9.51
CA PHE A 41 25.08 5.00 -10.64
C PHE A 41 25.92 3.87 -11.23
N SER A 42 25.25 2.76 -11.51
CA SER A 42 25.72 1.73 -12.43
C SER A 42 24.50 1.07 -13.08
N TRP A 43 24.66 0.51 -14.29
CA TRP A 43 23.58 -0.20 -14.96
C TRP A 43 23.06 -1.39 -14.16
N SER A 44 23.94 -2.08 -13.45
CA SER A 44 23.58 -3.20 -12.58
C SER A 44 22.82 -2.73 -11.33
N ALA A 45 23.18 -1.58 -10.75
CA ALA A 45 22.42 -0.96 -9.66
C ALA A 45 21.04 -0.45 -10.13
N LEU A 46 20.91 0.09 -11.33
CA LEU A 46 19.58 0.37 -11.89
C LEU A 46 18.76 -0.93 -12.04
N GLY A 47 19.37 -2.00 -12.53
CA GLY A 47 18.75 -3.32 -12.62
C GLY A 47 18.25 -3.85 -11.28
N ILE A 48 19.07 -3.75 -10.21
CA ILE A 48 18.66 -4.21 -8.87
C ILE A 48 17.52 -3.35 -8.30
N THR A 49 17.52 -2.04 -8.56
CA THR A 49 16.40 -1.15 -8.19
C THR A 49 15.10 -1.57 -8.86
N ILE A 50 15.10 -1.82 -10.17
CA ILE A 50 13.90 -2.24 -10.91
C ILE A 50 13.41 -3.59 -10.41
N LEU A 51 14.31 -4.55 -10.22
CA LEU A 51 13.99 -5.88 -9.70
C LEU A 51 13.36 -5.81 -8.30
N LEU A 52 14.00 -5.06 -7.39
CA LEU A 52 13.50 -4.91 -6.02
C LEU A 52 12.23 -4.05 -5.95
N HIS A 53 12.07 -3.07 -6.83
CA HIS A 53 10.82 -2.30 -6.92
C HIS A 53 9.66 -3.21 -7.33
N TRP A 54 9.87 -4.10 -8.31
CA TRP A 54 8.87 -5.11 -8.68
C TRP A 54 8.65 -6.13 -7.58
N PHE A 55 9.71 -6.70 -7.01
CA PHE A 55 9.58 -7.75 -6.01
C PHE A 55 8.91 -7.25 -4.73
N LEU A 56 9.36 -6.12 -4.19
CA LEU A 56 8.79 -5.56 -2.95
C LEU A 56 7.44 -4.85 -3.21
N GLY A 57 7.29 -4.16 -4.35
CA GLY A 57 6.06 -3.47 -4.71
C GLY A 57 4.97 -4.41 -5.23
N SER A 58 5.23 -5.09 -6.35
CA SER A 58 4.24 -5.98 -6.99
C SER A 58 3.90 -7.19 -6.14
N ILE A 59 4.91 -7.92 -5.65
CA ILE A 59 4.67 -9.16 -4.89
C ILE A 59 4.41 -8.85 -3.41
N GLY A 60 5.18 -7.95 -2.80
CA GLY A 60 4.99 -7.59 -1.40
C GLY A 60 3.71 -6.79 -1.13
N ILE A 61 3.58 -5.63 -1.78
CA ILE A 61 2.46 -4.71 -1.52
C ILE A 61 1.21 -5.09 -2.32
N CYS A 62 1.27 -5.12 -3.65
CA CYS A 62 0.08 -5.30 -4.50
C CYS A 62 -0.52 -6.72 -4.36
N LEU A 63 0.29 -7.76 -4.45
CA LEU A 63 -0.17 -9.14 -4.30
C LEU A 63 -0.45 -9.47 -2.83
N GLY A 64 0.51 -9.15 -1.95
CA GLY A 64 0.51 -9.54 -0.54
C GLY A 64 -0.41 -8.70 0.34
N TYR A 65 0.02 -7.48 0.64
CA TYR A 65 -0.73 -6.63 1.58
C TYR A 65 -2.11 -6.27 1.03
N HIS A 66 -2.19 -5.92 -0.24
CA HIS A 66 -3.41 -5.45 -0.86
C HIS A 66 -4.39 -6.59 -1.19
N ARG A 67 -4.12 -7.39 -2.24
CA ARG A 67 -5.10 -8.38 -2.72
C ARG A 67 -5.25 -9.60 -1.82
N LEU A 68 -4.15 -10.11 -1.26
CA LEU A 68 -4.18 -11.32 -0.42
C LEU A 68 -4.67 -11.02 1.01
N LEU A 69 -4.07 -10.06 1.71
CA LEU A 69 -4.35 -9.83 3.14
C LEU A 69 -5.48 -8.84 3.40
N SER A 70 -5.56 -7.75 2.64
CA SER A 70 -6.63 -6.74 2.86
C SER A 70 -7.96 -7.21 2.31
N HIS A 71 -7.99 -7.66 1.05
CA HIS A 71 -9.22 -7.96 0.31
C HIS A 71 -9.58 -9.44 0.23
N ARG A 72 -8.68 -10.33 0.63
CA ARG A 72 -8.90 -11.78 0.56
C ARG A 72 -9.35 -12.23 -0.83
N SER A 73 -8.82 -11.61 -1.88
CA SER A 73 -9.19 -11.85 -3.27
C SER A 73 -8.83 -13.26 -3.75
N PHE A 74 -7.93 -13.93 -3.04
CA PHE A 74 -7.54 -15.33 -3.21
C PHE A 74 -6.95 -15.85 -1.90
N GLN A 75 -6.69 -17.16 -1.84
CA GLN A 75 -6.06 -17.83 -0.70
C GLN A 75 -4.83 -18.59 -1.17
N VAL A 76 -3.79 -18.62 -0.33
CA VAL A 76 -2.59 -19.43 -0.52
C VAL A 76 -2.29 -20.24 0.74
N PRO A 77 -1.46 -21.31 0.68
CA PRO A 77 -0.96 -21.96 1.87
C PRO A 77 -0.33 -20.98 2.85
N LYS A 78 -0.53 -21.19 4.15
CA LYS A 78 -0.12 -20.24 5.20
C LYS A 78 1.37 -19.89 5.18
N TRP A 79 2.24 -20.85 4.87
CA TRP A 79 3.69 -20.60 4.74
C TRP A 79 4.00 -19.59 3.62
N LEU A 80 3.26 -19.66 2.51
CA LEU A 80 3.42 -18.75 1.38
C LEU A 80 2.82 -17.39 1.70
N GLU A 81 1.69 -17.35 2.41
CA GLU A 81 1.10 -16.11 2.93
C GLU A 81 2.10 -15.36 3.83
N TYR A 82 2.78 -16.06 4.75
CA TYR A 82 3.83 -15.48 5.59
C TYR A 82 5.05 -15.01 4.81
N LEU A 83 5.51 -15.79 3.83
CA LEU A 83 6.62 -15.40 2.97
C LEU A 83 6.29 -14.12 2.19
N ILE A 84 5.10 -14.05 1.59
CA ILE A 84 4.63 -12.87 0.85
C ILE A 84 4.49 -11.67 1.79
N ALA A 85 3.98 -11.86 3.00
CA ALA A 85 3.90 -10.79 4.00
C ALA A 85 5.28 -10.27 4.42
N LEU A 86 6.27 -11.15 4.58
CA LEU A 86 7.65 -10.77 4.89
C LEU A 86 8.26 -9.93 3.76
N ILE A 87 7.98 -10.27 2.50
CA ILE A 87 8.36 -9.47 1.33
C ILE A 87 7.70 -8.08 1.38
N GLY A 88 6.41 -8.02 1.70
CA GLY A 88 5.68 -6.75 1.88
C GLY A 88 6.26 -5.88 2.99
N ALA A 89 6.63 -6.47 4.12
CA ALA A 89 7.25 -5.76 5.24
C ALA A 89 8.62 -5.15 4.86
N ALA A 90 9.38 -5.84 4.02
CA ALA A 90 10.65 -5.33 3.49
C ALA A 90 10.48 -4.14 2.53
N ALA A 91 9.28 -3.88 2.00
CA ALA A 91 8.97 -2.74 1.13
C ALA A 91 8.98 -1.37 1.85
N LEU A 92 9.08 -1.36 3.19
CA LEU A 92 9.22 -0.17 4.01
C LEU A 92 8.00 0.77 3.98
N GLN A 93 6.79 0.20 3.91
CA GLN A 93 5.52 0.94 3.91
C GLN A 93 4.73 0.83 5.23
N GLY A 94 5.38 0.37 6.29
CA GLY A 94 4.73 0.00 7.55
C GLY A 94 4.63 -1.52 7.72
N GLY A 95 4.32 -1.91 8.95
CA GLY A 95 3.97 -3.29 9.28
C GLY A 95 2.69 -3.75 8.58
N PRO A 96 2.46 -5.08 8.44
CA PRO A 96 1.28 -5.59 7.77
C PRO A 96 0.00 -5.14 8.48
N ILE A 97 -0.07 -5.16 9.80
CA ILE A 97 -1.31 -4.81 10.51
C ILE A 97 -1.62 -3.33 10.31
N PHE A 98 -0.61 -2.46 10.44
CA PHE A 98 -0.75 -1.02 10.17
C PHE A 98 -1.24 -0.74 8.74
N TRP A 99 -0.59 -1.34 7.73
CA TRP A 99 -0.92 -1.11 6.33
C TRP A 99 -2.33 -1.63 5.99
N ILE A 100 -2.64 -2.88 6.37
CA ILE A 100 -3.95 -3.49 6.11
C ILE A 100 -5.07 -2.76 6.87
N ALA A 101 -4.84 -2.34 8.11
CA ALA A 101 -5.81 -1.56 8.88
C ALA A 101 -6.14 -0.23 8.18
N GLY A 102 -5.13 0.49 7.70
CA GLY A 102 -5.30 1.76 7.00
C GLY A 102 -6.05 1.60 5.70
N HIS A 103 -5.68 0.57 4.93
CA HIS A 103 -6.33 0.26 3.67
C HIS A 103 -7.80 -0.12 3.82
N ARG A 104 -8.12 -0.97 4.82
CA ARG A 104 -9.51 -1.32 5.13
C ARG A 104 -10.31 -0.12 5.63
N LEU A 105 -9.70 0.76 6.43
CA LEU A 105 -10.33 1.99 6.90
C LEU A 105 -10.62 2.96 5.74
N HIS A 106 -9.67 3.11 4.82
CA HIS A 106 -9.86 3.87 3.59
C HIS A 106 -11.02 3.32 2.74
N HIS A 107 -11.14 2.01 2.54
CA HIS A 107 -12.29 1.45 1.82
C HIS A 107 -13.62 1.64 2.57
N ALA A 108 -13.61 1.59 3.91
CA ALA A 108 -14.82 1.76 4.70
C ALA A 108 -15.32 3.21 4.70
N HIS A 109 -14.42 4.19 4.56
CA HIS A 109 -14.71 5.61 4.71
C HIS A 109 -14.08 6.47 3.61
N THR A 110 -13.98 5.93 2.39
CA THR A 110 -13.24 6.56 1.29
C THR A 110 -13.59 8.04 1.17
N GLU A 111 -12.56 8.89 1.18
CA GLU A 111 -12.68 10.35 1.09
C GLU A 111 -13.32 11.08 2.28
N ASP A 112 -13.67 10.41 3.37
CA ASP A 112 -14.02 11.07 4.64
C ASP A 112 -12.77 11.76 5.22
N GLU A 113 -12.79 13.09 5.38
CA GLU A 113 -11.62 13.87 5.80
C GLU A 113 -11.12 13.54 7.22
N GLU A 114 -11.97 12.93 8.04
CA GLU A 114 -11.63 12.58 9.40
C GLU A 114 -11.30 11.10 9.56
N LYS A 115 -12.06 10.23 8.88
CA LYS A 115 -11.94 8.77 9.05
C LYS A 115 -11.03 8.09 8.04
N ASP A 116 -10.91 8.59 6.82
CA ASP A 116 -9.96 8.05 5.84
C ASP A 116 -8.58 8.70 6.05
N PRO A 117 -7.55 7.92 6.46
CA PRO A 117 -6.24 8.46 6.80
C PRO A 117 -5.64 9.34 5.70
N TYR A 118 -5.86 8.97 4.44
CA TYR A 118 -5.29 9.63 3.28
C TYR A 118 -6.36 10.15 2.32
N SER A 119 -7.48 10.64 2.89
CA SER A 119 -8.59 11.24 2.14
C SER A 119 -8.13 12.24 1.08
N ALA A 120 -8.51 11.96 -0.17
CA ALA A 120 -8.23 12.85 -1.30
C ALA A 120 -8.97 14.18 -1.23
N ARG A 121 -10.05 14.30 -0.43
CA ARG A 121 -10.77 15.57 -0.23
C ARG A 121 -9.96 16.62 0.53
N ARG A 122 -8.99 16.18 1.35
CA ARG A 122 -7.99 17.06 1.96
C ARG A 122 -6.92 17.56 0.97
N GLY A 123 -7.00 17.14 -0.29
CA GLY A 123 -6.16 17.59 -1.39
C GLY A 123 -5.02 16.63 -1.74
N PHE A 124 -4.36 16.94 -2.86
CA PHE A 124 -3.27 16.14 -3.43
C PHE A 124 -2.15 15.86 -2.42
N TRP A 125 -1.64 16.90 -1.74
CA TRP A 125 -0.51 16.74 -0.83
C TRP A 125 -0.87 15.91 0.40
N TRP A 126 -2.11 16.04 0.90
CA TRP A 126 -2.58 15.22 2.01
C TRP A 126 -2.59 13.75 1.67
N SER A 127 -3.32 13.37 0.62
CA SER A 127 -3.45 11.98 0.16
C SER A 127 -2.12 11.38 -0.32
N HIS A 128 -1.25 12.20 -0.90
CA HIS A 128 0.05 11.74 -1.39
C HIS A 128 1.06 11.51 -0.25
N MET A 129 1.20 12.43 0.71
CA MET A 129 2.27 12.27 1.71
C MET A 129 1.99 12.91 3.07
N LEU A 130 1.25 14.03 3.17
CA LEU A 130 1.17 14.74 4.46
C LEU A 130 0.47 13.91 5.55
N TRP A 131 -0.43 12.98 5.20
CA TRP A 131 -1.08 12.11 6.18
C TRP A 131 -0.09 11.34 7.09
N ILE A 132 1.10 10.99 6.58
CA ILE A 132 2.13 10.28 7.37
C ILE A 132 3.01 11.22 8.20
N LEU A 133 3.05 12.50 7.82
CA LEU A 133 3.78 13.54 8.55
C LEU A 133 2.95 14.12 9.69
N TYR A 134 1.62 14.02 9.61
CA TYR A 134 0.67 14.42 10.64
C TYR A 134 -0.09 13.20 11.18
N PRO A 135 0.59 12.28 11.89
CA PRO A 135 -0.03 11.04 12.34
C PRO A 135 -1.18 11.32 13.32
N LYS A 136 -2.38 10.84 12.98
CA LYS A 136 -3.52 10.82 13.90
C LYS A 136 -3.43 9.60 14.81
N SER A 137 -3.68 9.78 16.11
CA SER A 137 -3.58 8.67 17.07
C SER A 137 -4.50 7.51 16.70
N ASP A 138 -5.69 7.79 16.16
CA ASP A 138 -6.66 6.78 15.72
C ASP A 138 -6.17 5.81 14.65
N PHE A 139 -5.08 6.16 13.96
CA PHE A 139 -4.48 5.34 12.92
C PHE A 139 -3.02 4.93 13.18
N PHE A 140 -2.27 5.67 14.01
CA PHE A 140 -0.86 5.38 14.31
C PHE A 140 -0.62 4.72 15.68
N ASP A 141 -1.66 4.57 16.50
CA ASP A 141 -1.62 3.82 17.75
C ASP A 141 -2.01 2.35 17.52
N ALA A 142 -1.10 1.43 17.86
CA ALA A 142 -1.28 -0.01 17.68
C ALA A 142 -2.58 -0.54 18.29
N ASP A 143 -2.90 -0.10 19.51
CA ASP A 143 -4.09 -0.56 20.21
C ASP A 143 -5.38 -0.10 19.49
N LYS A 144 -5.30 1.01 18.74
CA LYS A 144 -6.43 1.54 17.98
C LYS A 144 -6.54 0.91 16.59
N TYR A 145 -5.46 0.80 15.82
CA TYR A 145 -5.58 0.32 14.44
C TYR A 145 -5.72 -1.21 14.33
N PHE A 146 -5.31 -1.97 15.35
CA PHE A 146 -5.50 -3.44 15.37
C PHE A 146 -6.96 -3.86 15.20
N ARG A 147 -7.92 -3.03 15.63
CA ARG A 147 -9.37 -3.32 15.49
C ARG A 147 -9.85 -3.38 14.03
N TYR A 148 -9.11 -2.78 13.09
CA TYR A 148 -9.43 -2.81 11.67
C TYR A 148 -8.78 -3.99 10.92
N ALA A 149 -7.83 -4.67 11.57
CA ALA A 149 -7.21 -5.89 11.06
C ALA A 149 -7.15 -7.01 12.13
N PRO A 150 -8.29 -7.38 12.76
CA PRO A 150 -8.32 -8.29 13.89
C PRO A 150 -7.91 -9.73 13.53
N ASP A 151 -8.05 -10.11 12.26
CA ASP A 151 -7.58 -11.39 11.73
C ASP A 151 -6.05 -11.51 11.73
N LEU A 152 -5.33 -10.41 11.51
CA LEU A 152 -3.86 -10.39 11.59
C LEU A 152 -3.37 -10.14 13.02
N ALA A 153 -4.07 -9.28 13.79
CA ALA A 153 -3.68 -8.91 15.15
C ALA A 153 -3.75 -10.07 16.17
N ARG A 154 -4.35 -11.21 15.81
CA ARG A 154 -4.39 -12.44 16.62
C ARG A 154 -3.25 -13.42 16.32
N ASP A 155 -2.45 -13.15 15.30
CA ASP A 155 -1.39 -14.03 14.83
C ASP A 155 -0.01 -13.48 15.27
N PRO A 156 0.75 -14.21 16.10
CA PRO A 156 2.05 -13.76 16.60
C PRO A 156 3.05 -13.42 15.51
N PHE A 157 2.98 -14.07 14.34
CA PHE A 157 3.87 -13.77 13.23
C PHE A 157 3.63 -12.35 12.70
N TYR A 158 2.37 -11.95 12.50
CA TYR A 158 2.05 -10.60 12.03
C TYR A 158 2.33 -9.55 13.08
N LEU A 159 2.10 -9.82 14.37
CA LEU A 159 2.46 -8.90 15.46
C LEU A 159 3.98 -8.65 15.50
N TRP A 160 4.78 -9.71 15.38
CA TRP A 160 6.24 -9.58 15.30
C TRP A 160 6.64 -8.79 14.06
N LEU A 161 6.10 -9.15 12.90
CA LEU A 161 6.44 -8.50 11.64
C LEU A 161 6.05 -7.02 11.65
N ASP A 162 4.90 -6.69 12.22
CA ASP A 162 4.39 -5.32 12.32
C ASP A 162 5.22 -4.43 13.22
N LYS A 163 5.71 -4.98 14.33
CA LYS A 163 6.61 -4.28 15.25
C LYS A 163 8.03 -4.11 14.70
N TYR A 164 8.54 -5.12 13.99
CA TYR A 164 9.97 -5.21 13.65
C TYR A 164 10.30 -5.05 12.16
N PHE A 165 9.33 -4.70 11.29
CA PHE A 165 9.55 -4.59 9.84
C PHE A 165 10.75 -3.71 9.45
N LEU A 166 11.03 -2.64 10.21
CA LEU A 166 12.20 -1.78 9.97
C LEU A 166 13.53 -2.53 10.10
N LEU A 167 13.61 -3.53 10.98
CA LEU A 167 14.82 -4.33 11.16
C LEU A 167 15.15 -5.20 9.95
N LEU A 168 14.16 -5.48 9.08
CA LEU A 168 14.38 -6.20 7.83
C LEU A 168 15.28 -5.43 6.84
N GLN A 169 15.43 -4.12 7.03
CA GLN A 169 16.32 -3.31 6.19
C GLN A 169 17.80 -3.61 6.46
N ILE A 170 18.15 -4.14 7.64
CA ILE A 170 19.53 -4.51 7.99
C ILE A 170 20.04 -5.65 7.10
N PRO A 171 19.41 -6.85 7.06
CA PRO A 171 19.87 -7.93 6.20
C PRO A 171 19.77 -7.58 4.70
N VAL A 172 18.76 -6.80 4.29
CA VAL A 172 18.66 -6.31 2.90
C VAL A 172 19.85 -5.41 2.54
N GLY A 173 20.19 -4.45 3.40
CA GLY A 173 21.32 -3.54 3.18
C GLY A 173 22.67 -4.24 3.20
N VAL A 174 22.88 -5.16 4.13
CA VAL A 174 24.09 -6.00 4.17
C VAL A 174 24.21 -6.83 2.90
N GLY A 175 23.13 -7.49 2.47
CA GLY A 175 23.12 -8.27 1.23
C GLY A 175 23.45 -7.43 0.00
N LEU A 176 22.84 -6.23 -0.12
CA LEU A 176 23.12 -5.31 -1.22
C LEU A 176 24.57 -4.83 -1.22
N TYR A 177 25.12 -4.48 -0.05
CA TYR A 177 26.50 -4.07 0.07
C TYR A 177 27.47 -5.17 -0.34
N LEU A 178 27.21 -6.41 0.08
CA LEU A 178 28.05 -7.56 -0.30
C LEU A 178 27.98 -7.87 -1.80
N LEU A 179 26.85 -7.61 -2.46
CA LEU A 179 26.66 -7.90 -3.89
C LEU A 179 27.18 -6.80 -4.83
N GLY A 180 27.12 -5.53 -4.43
CA GLY A 180 27.48 -4.41 -5.32
C GLY A 180 27.87 -3.13 -4.60
N GLY A 181 28.29 -3.23 -3.33
CA GLY A 181 28.78 -2.12 -2.52
C GLY A 181 27.75 -1.01 -2.33
N TRP A 182 28.25 0.20 -2.10
CA TRP A 182 27.41 1.38 -1.88
C TRP A 182 26.53 1.74 -3.09
N SER A 183 26.93 1.38 -4.32
CA SER A 183 26.09 1.55 -5.50
C SER A 183 24.76 0.83 -5.32
N TYR A 184 24.78 -0.43 -4.91
CA TYR A 184 23.59 -1.23 -4.69
C TYR A 184 22.81 -0.80 -3.44
N VAL A 185 23.48 -0.32 -2.39
CA VAL A 185 22.79 0.20 -1.20
C VAL A 185 22.01 1.48 -1.52
N ILE A 186 22.64 2.46 -2.16
CA ILE A 186 21.97 3.73 -2.51
C ILE A 186 20.81 3.47 -3.48
N TRP A 187 21.03 2.69 -4.53
CA TRP A 187 20.01 2.41 -5.54
C TRP A 187 18.94 1.42 -5.06
N GLY A 188 19.35 0.27 -4.51
CA GLY A 188 18.45 -0.81 -4.08
C GLY A 188 17.70 -0.53 -2.78
N MET A 189 18.22 0.35 -1.92
CA MET A 189 17.50 0.80 -0.72
C MET A 189 16.88 2.18 -0.87
N CYS A 190 17.68 3.23 -1.10
CA CYS A 190 17.20 4.60 -0.98
C CYS A 190 16.35 5.00 -2.19
N VAL A 191 16.90 4.93 -3.40
CA VAL A 191 16.20 5.27 -4.65
C VAL A 191 14.96 4.39 -4.82
N ARG A 192 15.12 3.08 -4.61
CA ARG A 192 14.03 2.10 -4.68
C ARG A 192 12.92 2.38 -3.66
N SER A 193 13.24 2.83 -2.43
CA SER A 193 12.21 3.22 -1.44
C SER A 193 11.45 4.45 -1.87
N VAL A 194 12.16 5.52 -2.25
CA VAL A 194 11.54 6.76 -2.69
C VAL A 194 10.62 6.51 -3.88
N PHE A 195 11.10 5.77 -4.88
CA PHE A 195 10.30 5.46 -6.06
C PHE A 195 9.08 4.59 -5.73
N LEU A 196 9.22 3.60 -4.85
CA LEU A 196 8.13 2.73 -4.44
C LEU A 196 7.07 3.47 -3.61
N TRP A 197 7.50 4.35 -2.71
CA TRP A 197 6.60 5.20 -1.93
C TRP A 197 5.79 6.10 -2.82
N HIS A 198 6.42 6.89 -3.69
CA HIS A 198 5.69 7.77 -4.61
C HIS A 198 4.77 7.00 -5.56
N SER A 199 5.21 5.85 -6.07
CA SER A 199 4.35 4.97 -6.89
C SER A 199 3.09 4.54 -6.14
N THR A 200 3.22 4.15 -4.87
CA THR A 200 2.07 3.75 -4.04
C THR A 200 1.19 4.95 -3.68
N TRP A 201 1.80 6.05 -3.28
CA TRP A 201 1.10 7.27 -2.91
C TRP A 201 0.33 7.92 -4.07
N PHE A 202 0.74 7.66 -5.32
CA PHE A 202 -0.06 8.01 -6.49
C PHE A 202 -1.43 7.33 -6.49
N ILE A 203 -1.56 6.12 -5.91
CA ILE A 203 -2.85 5.42 -5.81
C ILE A 203 -3.81 6.09 -4.82
N ASN A 204 -3.28 6.81 -3.84
CA ASN A 204 -4.13 7.57 -2.92
C ASN A 204 -4.46 8.95 -3.50
N SER A 205 -3.55 9.53 -4.30
CA SER A 205 -3.68 10.90 -4.80
C SER A 205 -4.20 10.98 -6.23
N VAL A 206 -3.37 10.65 -7.23
CA VAL A 206 -3.70 10.92 -8.64
C VAL A 206 -4.87 10.08 -9.16
N THR A 207 -5.02 8.84 -8.69
CA THR A 207 -6.15 7.98 -9.07
C THR A 207 -7.45 8.37 -8.38
N HIS A 208 -7.45 9.32 -7.45
CA HIS A 208 -8.68 9.97 -6.95
C HIS A 208 -8.97 11.30 -7.65
N MET A 209 -8.10 11.75 -8.56
CA MET A 209 -8.19 13.07 -9.21
C MET A 209 -8.34 12.96 -10.73
N TRP A 210 -7.61 12.04 -11.36
CA TRP A 210 -7.46 11.96 -12.81
C TRP A 210 -7.69 10.55 -13.34
N GLY A 211 -8.19 10.48 -14.57
CA GLY A 211 -8.51 9.23 -15.25
C GLY A 211 -10.00 9.06 -15.52
N TYR A 212 -10.35 7.89 -16.04
CA TYR A 212 -11.72 7.55 -16.41
C TYR A 212 -12.38 6.66 -15.37
N ARG A 213 -13.70 6.48 -15.44
CA ARG A 213 -14.48 5.58 -14.59
C ARG A 213 -15.16 4.54 -15.46
N THR A 214 -15.03 3.27 -15.07
CA THR A 214 -15.77 2.15 -15.67
C THR A 214 -17.08 1.92 -14.92
N PHE A 215 -17.06 2.13 -13.60
CA PHE A 215 -18.18 1.88 -12.71
C PHE A 215 -18.56 3.14 -11.93
N GLU A 216 -19.86 3.24 -11.62
CA GLU A 216 -20.37 4.21 -10.68
C GLU A 216 -20.03 3.77 -9.25
N THR A 217 -19.35 4.65 -8.52
CA THR A 217 -18.96 4.49 -7.10
C THR A 217 -19.26 5.79 -6.35
N ASN A 218 -19.38 5.74 -5.03
CA ASN A 218 -19.67 6.91 -4.20
C ASN A 218 -18.41 7.73 -3.82
N ASP A 219 -17.30 7.49 -4.51
CA ASP A 219 -16.01 8.17 -4.35
C ASP A 219 -15.52 8.73 -5.71
N ASN A 220 -14.35 9.38 -5.70
CA ASN A 220 -13.68 9.88 -6.90
C ASN A 220 -12.57 8.95 -7.41
N SER A 221 -12.58 7.66 -7.05
CA SER A 221 -11.64 6.69 -7.62
C SER A 221 -11.75 6.65 -9.15
N ARG A 222 -10.60 6.56 -9.82
CA ARG A 222 -10.43 6.64 -11.28
C ARG A 222 -9.36 5.66 -11.74
N ASN A 223 -9.59 5.13 -12.94
CA ASN A 223 -8.64 4.29 -13.65
C ASN A 223 -7.61 5.17 -14.38
N LEU A 224 -6.33 4.95 -14.11
CA LEU A 224 -5.23 5.72 -14.66
C LEU A 224 -4.10 4.80 -15.14
N TRP A 225 -3.92 4.71 -16.45
CA TRP A 225 -3.08 3.69 -17.08
C TRP A 225 -1.59 3.80 -16.71
N TRP A 226 -1.05 5.01 -16.62
CA TRP A 226 0.36 5.18 -16.29
C TRP A 226 0.63 4.85 -14.82
N ALA A 227 -0.34 5.13 -13.93
CA ALA A 227 -0.28 4.72 -12.53
C ALA A 227 -0.28 3.19 -12.45
N ALA A 228 -1.10 2.51 -13.25
CA ALA A 228 -1.13 1.05 -13.31
C ALA A 228 0.19 0.43 -13.79
N ILE A 229 0.94 1.09 -14.68
CA ILE A 229 2.28 0.63 -15.09
C ILE A 229 3.26 0.66 -13.91
N VAL A 230 3.33 1.78 -13.19
CA VAL A 230 4.29 1.93 -12.07
C VAL A 230 3.87 1.18 -10.80
N THR A 231 2.60 0.82 -10.69
CA THR A 231 2.03 0.06 -9.57
C THR A 231 1.51 -1.32 -9.95
N TYR A 232 1.96 -1.87 -11.08
CA TYR A 232 1.71 -3.27 -11.43
C TYR A 232 0.23 -3.68 -11.56
N GLY A 233 -0.66 -2.71 -11.81
CA GLY A 233 -2.11 -2.93 -11.97
C GLY A 233 -2.98 -2.17 -10.99
N GLU A 234 -2.42 -1.58 -9.92
CA GLU A 234 -3.21 -0.90 -8.88
C GLU A 234 -3.82 0.45 -9.35
N GLY A 235 -3.34 0.99 -10.47
CA GLY A 235 -3.91 2.17 -11.11
C GLY A 235 -5.29 1.98 -11.73
N TRP A 236 -5.81 0.74 -11.81
CA TRP A 236 -7.21 0.47 -12.17
C TRP A 236 -8.13 0.68 -10.96
N HIS A 237 -8.02 1.86 -10.36
CA HIS A 237 -8.50 2.13 -9.00
C HIS A 237 -10.02 2.24 -8.92
N ASN A 238 -10.69 2.76 -9.95
CA ASN A 238 -12.16 2.77 -9.99
C ASN A 238 -12.73 1.35 -10.11
N ASN A 239 -12.09 0.49 -10.90
CA ASN A 239 -12.48 -0.92 -10.99
C ASN A 239 -12.33 -1.61 -9.64
N HIS A 240 -11.21 -1.34 -8.95
CA HIS A 240 -10.93 -1.85 -7.62
C HIS A 240 -11.96 -1.39 -6.59
N HIS A 241 -12.26 -0.09 -6.51
CA HIS A 241 -13.24 0.46 -5.57
C HIS A 241 -14.66 -0.08 -5.80
N ALA A 242 -15.03 -0.34 -7.06
CA ALA A 242 -16.31 -0.95 -7.37
C ALA A 242 -16.40 -2.42 -6.96
N TYR A 243 -15.29 -3.17 -7.07
CA TYR A 243 -15.23 -4.61 -6.76
C TYR A 243 -13.97 -4.97 -5.96
N PRO A 244 -13.86 -4.55 -4.69
CA PRO A 244 -12.60 -4.60 -3.93
C PRO A 244 -12.06 -6.00 -3.71
N ASN A 245 -12.94 -7.01 -3.65
CA ASN A 245 -12.54 -8.39 -3.44
C ASN A 245 -12.14 -9.11 -4.75
N VAL A 246 -12.39 -8.53 -5.92
CA VAL A 246 -12.04 -9.18 -7.21
C VAL A 246 -10.53 -9.17 -7.41
N ALA A 247 -9.95 -10.34 -7.69
CA ALA A 247 -8.50 -10.51 -7.79
C ALA A 247 -7.87 -9.79 -9.00
N LYS A 248 -8.66 -9.49 -10.02
CA LYS A 248 -8.25 -8.85 -11.27
C LYS A 248 -8.76 -7.40 -11.28
N ALA A 249 -7.86 -6.44 -11.13
CA ALA A 249 -8.21 -5.02 -11.15
C ALA A 249 -8.44 -4.50 -12.59
N GLY A 250 -7.76 -5.08 -13.58
CA GLY A 250 -7.97 -4.76 -15.00
C GLY A 250 -9.15 -5.52 -15.62
N TRP A 251 -10.20 -4.82 -16.04
CA TRP A 251 -11.40 -5.38 -16.66
C TRP A 251 -11.33 -5.39 -18.19
N ARG A 252 -10.71 -4.38 -18.81
CA ARG A 252 -10.54 -4.32 -20.27
C ARG A 252 -9.26 -5.06 -20.71
N TRP A 253 -9.20 -5.48 -21.97
CA TRP A 253 -8.07 -6.26 -22.50
C TRP A 253 -6.74 -5.49 -22.47
N TRP A 254 -6.79 -4.16 -22.56
CA TRP A 254 -5.62 -3.28 -22.52
C TRP A 254 -5.27 -2.81 -21.11
N GLU A 255 -6.11 -3.12 -20.11
CA GLU A 255 -5.84 -2.79 -18.71
C GLU A 255 -4.82 -3.79 -18.15
N VAL A 256 -3.53 -3.50 -18.40
CA VAL A 256 -2.40 -4.32 -17.95
C VAL A 256 -2.37 -4.42 -16.43
N ASP A 257 -2.43 -5.64 -15.93
CA ASP A 257 -2.44 -5.95 -14.50
C ASP A 257 -1.41 -7.06 -14.22
N VAL A 258 -0.20 -6.64 -13.87
CA VAL A 258 0.95 -7.51 -13.67
C VAL A 258 0.76 -8.36 -12.40
N THR A 259 0.15 -7.79 -11.36
CA THR A 259 -0.17 -8.50 -10.13
C THR A 259 -1.21 -9.60 -10.36
N TRP A 260 -2.20 -9.37 -11.23
CA TRP A 260 -3.12 -10.43 -11.67
C TRP A 260 -2.39 -11.58 -12.37
N TRP A 261 -1.40 -11.29 -13.21
CA TRP A 261 -0.59 -12.33 -13.85
C TRP A 261 0.16 -13.17 -12.81
N ALA A 262 0.69 -12.57 -11.74
CA ALA A 262 1.29 -13.31 -10.64
C ALA A 262 0.29 -14.24 -9.94
N ILE A 263 -0.95 -13.80 -9.69
CA ILE A 263 -2.02 -14.65 -9.15
C ILE A 263 -2.31 -15.82 -10.09
N GLN A 264 -2.35 -15.58 -11.40
CA GLN A 264 -2.59 -16.62 -12.39
C GLN A 264 -1.48 -17.66 -12.45
N VAL A 265 -0.22 -17.24 -12.30
CA VAL A 265 0.92 -18.16 -12.16
C VAL A 265 0.78 -19.01 -10.90
N LEU A 266 0.51 -18.40 -9.74
CA LEU A 266 0.27 -19.14 -8.49
C LEU A 266 -0.90 -20.12 -8.62
N ARG A 267 -1.96 -19.73 -9.31
CA ARG A 267 -3.12 -20.58 -9.59
C ARG A 267 -2.77 -21.76 -10.48
N ALA A 268 -1.94 -21.55 -11.51
CA ALA A 268 -1.48 -22.62 -12.41
C ALA A 268 -0.66 -23.69 -11.66
N PHE A 269 0.12 -23.28 -10.64
CA PHE A 269 0.82 -24.19 -9.74
C PHE A 269 -0.04 -24.76 -8.60
N GLY A 270 -1.35 -24.47 -8.57
CA GLY A 270 -2.25 -24.91 -7.50
C GLY A 270 -2.03 -24.24 -6.14
N LEU A 271 -1.21 -23.18 -6.08
CA LEU A 271 -0.90 -22.45 -4.86
C LEU A 271 -1.96 -21.38 -4.55
N ALA A 272 -2.52 -20.70 -5.55
CA ALA A 272 -3.63 -19.78 -5.37
C ALA A 272 -4.98 -20.50 -5.57
N THR A 273 -5.80 -20.49 -4.53
CA THR A 273 -7.14 -21.09 -4.50
C THR A 273 -8.19 -20.03 -4.14
N LYS A 274 -9.48 -20.35 -4.33
CA LYS A 274 -10.61 -19.44 -4.08
C LYS A 274 -10.41 -18.04 -4.67
N VAL A 275 -9.86 -17.98 -5.88
CA VAL A 275 -9.64 -16.73 -6.61
C VAL A 275 -10.99 -16.12 -6.97
N VAL A 276 -11.26 -14.93 -6.46
CA VAL A 276 -12.50 -14.18 -6.71
C VAL A 276 -12.42 -13.57 -8.11
N MET A 277 -13.24 -14.08 -9.02
CA MET A 277 -13.33 -13.61 -10.40
C MET A 277 -14.32 -12.44 -10.52
N PRO A 278 -14.17 -11.56 -11.53
CA PRO A 278 -15.20 -10.59 -11.86
C PRO A 278 -16.57 -11.26 -12.03
N PRO A 279 -17.68 -10.63 -11.58
CA PRO A 279 -19.02 -11.12 -11.86
C PRO A 279 -19.21 -11.30 -13.37
N ALA A 280 -20.00 -12.31 -13.75
CA ALA A 280 -20.43 -12.45 -15.13
C ALA A 280 -21.26 -11.21 -15.50
N ILE A 281 -20.71 -10.35 -16.37
CA ILE A 281 -21.47 -9.22 -16.91
C ILE A 281 -22.54 -9.84 -17.82
N ALA A 282 -23.81 -9.68 -17.48
CA ALA A 282 -24.90 -9.96 -18.40
C ALA A 282 -24.69 -9.08 -19.64
N LYS A 283 -24.51 -9.71 -20.80
CA LYS A 283 -24.42 -9.01 -22.09
C LYS A 283 -25.72 -8.30 -22.42
#